data_AF-A0AAN6VWV6-F1
#
_entry.id   AF-A0AAN6VWV6-F1
#
_cell.length_a   1.000
_cell.length_b   1.000
_cell.length_c   1.000
_cell.angle_alpha   90.00
_cell.angle_beta   90.00
_cell.angle_gamma   90.00
#
_symmetry.space_group_name_H-M   'P 1'
#
loop_
_entity.id
_entity.type
_entity.pdbx_description
1 polymer ?
#
loop_
_entity_poly.entity_id
_entity_poly.type
_entity_poly.pdbx_seq_one_letter_code
_entity_poly.pdbx_strand_id
1 'polypeptide(L)'
;DGQEEDEYVEPAIDLHIPERAQLAQIFCNQPNNLSSGELLELRVQAAELMVVLCGKRETVKRKRIRRRAQANIAVEESLGLDPFPLLPDRKQCPRCIGDEALSHGERTFKYSGPAVMYDHFYRKHGQQLGGVKQMSCNHPKCRGKALEFKHLNHFKNHVETVHGVKLRA
;
A
#
# COMPACT_ATOMS: atom_id res chain seq x y z
N ASP A 1 -43.59 17.09 20.04
CA ASP A 1 -42.53 16.56 19.16
C ASP A 1 -41.31 17.46 19.21
N GLY A 2 -40.33 17.09 20.04
CA GLY A 2 -39.01 17.73 20.08
C GLY A 2 -38.03 16.77 19.42
N GLN A 3 -37.59 17.09 18.21
CA GLN A 3 -36.55 16.32 17.52
C GLN A 3 -35.21 16.67 18.18
N GLU A 4 -34.57 15.68 18.80
CA GLU A 4 -33.16 15.77 19.17
C GLU A 4 -32.35 15.96 17.87
N GLU A 5 -31.71 17.13 17.75
CA GLU A 5 -30.71 17.38 16.73
C GLU A 5 -29.47 16.55 17.10
N ASP A 6 -29.28 15.41 16.44
CA ASP A 6 -28.05 14.64 16.53
C ASP A 6 -26.86 15.54 16.14
N GLU A 7 -25.99 15.83 17.11
CA GLU A 7 -24.76 16.60 16.91
C GLU A 7 -23.88 15.90 15.87
N TYR A 8 -23.68 16.54 14.71
CA TYR A 8 -22.90 15.97 13.62
C TYR A 8 -21.42 15.88 14.00
N VAL A 9 -20.97 14.67 14.32
CA VAL A 9 -19.54 14.38 14.53
C VAL A 9 -18.91 14.08 13.17
N GLU A 10 -17.97 14.93 12.73
CA GLU A 10 -17.22 14.70 11.49
C GLU A 10 -16.43 13.38 11.59
N PRO A 11 -16.62 12.44 10.65
CA PRO A 11 -15.97 11.14 10.74
C PRO A 11 -14.47 11.29 10.51
N ALA A 12 -13.66 10.79 11.45
CA ALA A 12 -12.21 10.74 11.30
C ALA A 12 -11.81 10.02 10.01
N ILE A 13 -11.22 10.77 9.07
CA ILE A 13 -10.73 10.25 7.80
C ILE A 13 -9.35 9.61 8.04
N ASP A 14 -9.34 8.29 8.22
CA ASP A 14 -8.11 7.48 8.28
C ASP A 14 -7.49 7.38 6.87
N LEU A 15 -6.60 8.31 6.54
CA LEU A 15 -5.79 8.32 5.31
C LEU A 15 -4.51 7.51 5.54
N HIS A 16 -4.29 6.48 4.72
CA HIS A 16 -3.13 5.59 4.85
C HIS A 16 -2.01 5.91 3.86
N ILE A 17 -2.29 6.74 2.86
CA ILE A 17 -1.27 7.30 1.97
C ILE A 17 -0.80 8.64 2.54
N PRO A 18 0.50 8.76 2.92
CA PRO A 18 1.00 9.96 3.58
C PRO A 18 0.85 11.22 2.70
N GLU A 19 0.96 11.09 1.37
CA GLU A 19 0.76 12.23 0.48
C GLU A 19 -0.67 12.75 0.48
N ARG A 20 -1.68 11.88 0.69
CA ARG A 20 -3.08 12.32 0.86
C ARG A 20 -3.28 13.03 2.18
N ALA A 21 -2.66 12.55 3.26
CA ALA A 21 -2.71 13.20 4.56
C ALA A 21 -2.09 14.60 4.51
N GLN A 22 -0.95 14.76 3.82
CA GLN A 22 -0.31 16.05 3.62
C GLN A 22 -1.17 17.00 2.76
N LEU A 23 -1.79 16.51 1.68
CA LEU A 23 -2.73 17.33 0.90
C LEU A 23 -3.95 17.77 1.70
N ALA A 24 -4.50 16.91 2.57
CA ALA A 24 -5.59 17.30 3.45
C ALA A 24 -5.17 18.43 4.40
N GLN A 25 -3.94 18.38 4.91
CA GLN A 25 -3.40 19.47 5.72
C GLN A 25 -3.30 20.78 4.93
N ILE A 26 -2.88 20.73 3.65
CA ILE A 26 -2.74 21.92 2.80
C ILE A 26 -4.10 22.48 2.39
N PHE A 27 -5.07 21.64 2.02
CA PHE A 27 -6.35 22.10 1.46
C PHE A 27 -7.44 22.33 2.50
N CYS A 28 -7.51 21.51 3.55
CA CYS A 28 -8.57 21.55 4.54
C CYS A 28 -8.15 22.27 5.83
N ASN A 29 -6.87 22.17 6.20
CA ASN A 29 -6.34 22.71 7.46
C ASN A 29 -5.29 23.82 7.22
N GLN A 30 -5.43 24.58 6.12
CA GLN A 30 -4.50 25.65 5.77
C GLN A 30 -4.48 26.73 6.88
N PRO A 31 -3.31 27.18 7.34
CA PRO A 31 -3.23 28.34 8.22
C PRO A 31 -3.78 29.61 7.56
N ASN A 32 -4.51 30.42 8.32
CA ASN A 32 -5.16 31.64 7.81
C ASN A 32 -4.21 32.84 7.71
N ASN A 33 -3.02 32.77 8.33
CA ASN A 33 -2.08 33.88 8.50
C ASN A 33 -0.82 33.77 7.64
N LEU A 34 -0.93 33.20 6.44
CA LEU A 34 0.20 32.99 5.53
C LEU A 34 0.49 34.22 4.67
N SER A 35 1.77 34.50 4.46
CA SER A 35 2.22 35.44 3.45
C SER A 35 2.01 34.88 2.03
N SER A 36 2.02 35.76 1.03
CA SER A 36 1.91 35.35 -0.38
C SER A 36 2.99 34.36 -0.82
N GLY A 37 4.20 34.47 -0.24
CA GLY A 37 5.31 33.56 -0.52
C GLY A 37 5.06 32.15 0.01
N GLU A 38 4.66 32.03 1.27
CA GLU A 38 4.34 30.73 1.90
C GLU A 38 3.15 30.07 1.21
N LEU A 39 2.16 30.86 0.77
CA LEU A 39 1.00 30.37 0.03
C LEU A 39 1.40 29.82 -1.35
N LEU A 40 2.39 30.43 -2.00
CA LEU A 40 2.96 29.92 -3.25
C LEU A 40 3.71 28.60 -3.00
N GLU A 41 4.52 28.50 -1.95
CA GLU A 41 5.25 27.28 -1.60
C GLU A 41 4.30 26.11 -1.31
N LEU A 42 3.24 26.33 -0.53
CA LEU A 42 2.23 25.31 -0.27
C LEU A 42 1.54 24.83 -1.54
N ARG A 43 1.29 25.73 -2.51
CA ARG A 43 0.72 25.34 -3.82
C ARG A 43 1.67 24.50 -4.64
N VAL A 44 2.96 24.83 -4.65
CA VAL A 44 3.99 24.02 -5.32
C VAL A 44 4.06 22.64 -4.67
N GLN A 45 4.13 22.58 -3.34
CA GLN A 45 4.14 21.33 -2.59
C GLN A 45 2.88 20.49 -2.86
N ALA A 46 1.70 21.12 -2.91
CA ALA A 46 0.47 20.43 -3.25
C ALA A 46 0.50 19.84 -4.67
N ALA A 47 1.04 20.57 -5.65
CA ALA A 47 1.18 20.07 -7.02
C ALA A 47 2.12 18.86 -7.10
N GLU A 48 3.26 18.91 -6.40
CA GLU A 48 4.19 17.77 -6.31
C GLU A 48 3.54 16.55 -5.66
N LEU A 49 2.83 16.74 -4.55
CA LEU A 49 2.09 15.66 -3.88
C LEU A 49 1.00 15.07 -4.77
N MET A 50 0.27 15.90 -5.53
CA MET A 50 -0.72 15.45 -6.51
C MET A 50 -0.07 14.59 -7.61
N VAL A 51 1.12 14.97 -8.10
CA VAL A 51 1.88 14.16 -9.08
C VAL A 51 2.28 12.81 -8.48
N VAL A 52 2.79 12.79 -7.25
CA VAL A 52 3.15 11.53 -6.55
C VAL A 52 1.91 10.65 -6.34
N LEU A 53 0.74 11.24 -6.08
CA LEU A 53 -0.52 10.53 -5.89
C LEU A 53 -1.11 9.93 -7.17
N CYS A 54 -0.85 10.48 -8.35
CA CYS A 54 -1.36 9.93 -9.61
C CYS A 54 -1.01 8.43 -9.78
N GLY A 55 0.13 8.00 -9.22
CA GLY A 55 0.57 6.61 -9.23
C GLY A 55 0.00 5.74 -8.11
N LYS A 56 -0.67 6.30 -7.10
CA LYS A 56 -1.04 5.61 -5.87
C LYS A 56 -2.57 5.48 -5.71
N ARG A 57 -3.03 4.37 -5.14
CA ARG A 57 -4.46 4.07 -4.94
C ARG A 57 -4.71 3.63 -3.50
N GLU A 58 -5.62 4.33 -2.82
CA GLU A 58 -6.21 3.84 -1.56
C GLU A 58 -7.37 2.91 -1.90
N THR A 59 -7.14 1.60 -1.91
CA THR A 59 -8.28 0.67 -1.97
C THR A 59 -8.76 0.38 -0.55
N VAL A 60 -9.98 0.80 -0.24
CA VAL A 60 -10.61 0.47 1.05
C VAL A 60 -10.91 -1.03 1.06
N LYS A 61 -9.94 -1.86 1.44
CA LYS A 61 -10.23 -3.26 1.77
C LYS A 61 -11.02 -3.27 3.08
N ARG A 62 -12.02 -4.18 3.14
CA ARG A 62 -13.01 -4.51 4.19
C ARG A 62 -12.56 -4.54 5.67
N LYS A 63 -11.31 -4.18 6.01
CA LYS A 63 -10.81 -4.06 7.38
C LYS A 63 -11.60 -3.08 8.25
N ARG A 64 -12.30 -2.08 7.68
CA ARG A 64 -13.18 -1.19 8.45
C ARG A 64 -14.29 -1.95 9.18
N ILE A 65 -14.79 -3.05 8.62
CA ILE A 65 -15.81 -3.89 9.28
C ILE A 65 -15.22 -4.61 10.51
N ARG A 66 -13.92 -4.98 10.47
CA ARG A 66 -13.27 -5.70 11.58
C ARG A 66 -12.69 -4.77 12.65
N ARG A 67 -12.25 -3.56 12.30
CA ARG A 67 -11.69 -2.58 13.26
C ARG A 67 -12.73 -2.06 14.27
N ARG A 68 -14.02 -2.04 13.92
CA ARG A 68 -15.08 -1.67 14.88
C ARG A 68 -15.17 -2.63 16.08
N ALA A 69 -14.56 -3.83 15.99
CA ALA A 69 -14.53 -4.83 17.06
C ALA A 69 -13.19 -4.93 17.80
N GLN A 70 -12.15 -4.17 17.43
CA GLN A 70 -10.82 -4.25 18.05
C GLN A 70 -10.27 -2.84 18.31
N ALA A 71 -10.89 -2.14 19.26
CA ALA A 71 -10.23 -1.06 19.98
C ALA A 71 -9.23 -1.70 20.96
N ASN A 72 -8.02 -1.12 21.04
CA ASN A 72 -6.87 -1.52 21.87
C ASN A 72 -5.91 -2.53 21.24
N ILE A 73 -5.10 -2.08 20.27
CA ILE A 73 -3.70 -2.52 20.18
C ILE A 73 -2.85 -1.28 19.94
N ALA A 74 -1.97 -0.99 20.90
CA ALA A 74 -0.97 0.07 20.82
C ALA A 74 -0.16 -0.08 19.53
N VAL A 75 -0.02 1.01 18.79
CA VAL A 75 0.87 1.10 17.64
C VAL A 75 2.29 1.11 18.21
N GLU A 76 2.95 -0.04 18.21
CA GLU A 76 4.41 -0.09 18.32
C GLU A 76 4.99 0.64 17.10
N GLU A 77 5.63 1.78 17.35
CA GLU A 77 6.62 2.34 16.42
C GLU A 77 7.68 1.28 16.15
N SER A 78 7.57 0.62 14.99
CA SER A 78 8.56 -0.34 14.54
C SER A 78 9.84 0.40 14.16
N LEU A 79 10.72 0.54 15.14
CA LEU A 79 12.10 1.01 15.00
C LEU A 79 12.83 0.18 13.93
N GLY A 80 13.26 0.84 12.86
CA GLY A 80 14.38 0.41 12.00
C GLY A 80 14.24 -0.88 11.19
N LEU A 81 13.10 -1.57 11.19
CA LEU A 81 12.91 -2.75 10.33
C LEU A 81 12.70 -2.30 8.89
N ASP A 82 13.54 -2.81 7.99
CA ASP A 82 13.38 -2.66 6.55
C ASP A 82 11.91 -2.88 6.15
N PRO A 83 11.21 -1.86 5.61
CA PRO A 83 9.79 -1.95 5.29
C PRO A 83 9.47 -3.04 4.27
N PHE A 84 10.46 -3.41 3.45
CA PHE A 84 10.35 -4.40 2.38
C PHE A 84 11.52 -5.38 2.44
N PRO A 85 11.54 -6.27 3.45
CA PRO A 85 12.62 -7.23 3.62
C PRO A 85 12.65 -8.18 2.43
N LEU A 86 13.87 -8.52 1.98
CA LEU A 86 14.08 -9.46 0.87
C LEU A 86 13.40 -10.81 1.11
N LEU A 87 13.34 -11.23 2.38
CA LEU A 87 12.66 -12.42 2.84
C LEU A 87 11.36 -12.02 3.56
N PRO A 88 10.27 -11.77 2.81
CA PRO A 88 8.98 -11.46 3.41
C PRO A 88 8.42 -12.66 4.18
N ASP A 89 7.46 -12.39 5.06
CA ASP A 89 6.67 -13.44 5.72
C ASP A 89 5.96 -14.29 4.65
N ARG A 90 5.91 -15.61 4.83
CA ARG A 90 5.24 -16.53 3.88
C ARG A 90 3.76 -16.23 3.67
N LYS A 91 3.15 -15.42 4.53
CA LYS A 91 1.77 -14.94 4.44
C LYS A 91 1.65 -13.60 3.71
N GLN A 92 2.73 -13.02 3.18
CA GLN A 92 2.70 -11.80 2.37
C GLN A 92 2.76 -12.14 0.88
N CYS A 93 2.12 -11.30 0.05
CA CYS A 93 2.10 -11.50 -1.39
C CYS A 93 3.38 -10.94 -2.03
N PRO A 94 4.19 -11.76 -2.73
CA PRO A 94 5.47 -11.33 -3.30
C PRO A 94 5.30 -10.34 -4.48
N ARG A 95 4.11 -10.24 -5.08
CA ARG A 95 3.81 -9.22 -6.09
C ARG A 95 3.43 -7.88 -5.45
N CYS A 96 2.52 -7.90 -4.47
CA CYS A 96 1.99 -6.69 -3.84
C CYS A 96 3.05 -5.93 -3.03
N ILE A 97 4.03 -6.62 -2.44
CA ILE A 97 5.08 -5.96 -1.64
C ILE A 97 5.89 -4.94 -2.47
N GLY A 98 6.05 -5.23 -3.76
CA GLY A 98 6.74 -4.38 -4.72
C GLY A 98 5.83 -3.42 -5.49
N ASP A 99 4.53 -3.41 -5.24
CA ASP A 99 3.59 -2.57 -5.97
C ASP A 99 3.52 -1.18 -5.32
N GLU A 100 4.27 -0.23 -5.88
CA GLU A 100 4.34 1.16 -5.40
C GLU A 100 3.01 1.90 -5.54
N ALA A 101 2.07 1.38 -6.34
CA ALA A 101 0.73 1.94 -6.44
C ALA A 101 -0.14 1.61 -5.21
N LEU A 102 0.25 0.65 -4.39
CA LEU A 102 -0.46 0.27 -3.16
C LEU A 102 0.08 1.03 -1.94
N SER A 103 -0.80 1.27 -0.96
CA SER A 103 -0.39 1.84 0.33
C SER A 103 0.56 0.90 1.09
N HIS A 104 1.37 1.43 2.02
CA HIS A 104 2.31 0.63 2.82
C HIS A 104 1.62 -0.57 3.50
N GLY A 105 0.44 -0.35 4.11
CA GLY A 105 -0.33 -1.40 4.78
C GLY A 105 -0.88 -2.49 3.84
N GLU A 106 -1.09 -2.17 2.56
CA GLU A 106 -1.49 -3.14 1.54
C GLU A 106 -0.30 -3.92 0.98
N ARG A 107 0.82 -3.25 0.78
CA ARG A 107 2.09 -3.86 0.34
C ARG A 107 2.60 -4.88 1.36
N THR A 108 2.47 -4.55 2.65
CA THR A 108 2.92 -5.40 3.78
C THR A 108 1.82 -6.29 4.35
N PHE A 109 0.64 -6.37 3.71
CA PHE A 109 -0.51 -7.10 4.23
C PHE A 109 -0.20 -8.60 4.44
N LYS A 110 -0.45 -9.09 5.67
CA LYS A 110 -0.36 -10.51 6.03
C LYS A 110 -1.73 -11.17 5.93
N TYR A 111 -1.83 -12.20 5.08
CA TYR A 111 -3.02 -13.04 4.98
C TYR A 111 -3.14 -13.97 6.20
N SER A 112 -4.33 -14.51 6.44
CA SER A 112 -4.59 -15.46 7.53
C SER A 112 -3.77 -16.75 7.42
N GLY A 113 -3.35 -17.12 6.21
CA GLY A 113 -2.43 -18.24 5.99
C GLY A 113 -1.87 -18.27 4.57
N PRO A 114 -0.82 -19.08 4.32
CA PRO A 114 -0.19 -19.18 3.00
C PRO A 114 -1.17 -19.60 1.90
N ALA A 115 -2.09 -20.53 2.17
CA ALA A 115 -3.10 -20.96 1.20
C ALA A 115 -3.97 -19.80 0.69
N VAL A 116 -4.37 -18.90 1.58
CA VAL A 116 -5.18 -17.72 1.25
C VAL A 116 -4.34 -16.69 0.48
N MET A 117 -3.07 -16.52 0.84
CA MET A 117 -2.13 -15.69 0.09
C MET A 117 -1.94 -16.20 -1.34
N TYR A 118 -1.80 -17.52 -1.52
CA TYR A 118 -1.68 -18.13 -2.84
C TYR A 118 -2.93 -17.92 -3.68
N ASP A 119 -4.13 -18.14 -3.12
CA ASP A 119 -5.40 -17.86 -3.84
C ASP A 119 -5.46 -16.41 -4.32
N HIS A 120 -5.13 -15.46 -3.43
CA HIS A 120 -5.01 -14.05 -3.80
C HIS A 120 -4.03 -13.86 -4.96
N PHE A 121 -2.84 -14.49 -4.89
CA PHE A 121 -1.80 -14.34 -5.91
C PHE A 121 -2.30 -14.78 -7.29
N TYR A 122 -2.85 -15.99 -7.42
CA TYR A 122 -3.32 -16.48 -8.72
C TYR A 122 -4.54 -15.71 -9.22
N ARG A 123 -5.47 -15.36 -8.33
CA ARG A 123 -6.69 -14.64 -8.72
C ARG A 123 -6.43 -13.20 -9.15
N LYS A 124 -5.52 -12.48 -8.47
CA LYS A 124 -5.26 -11.07 -8.75
C LYS A 124 -4.11 -10.85 -9.74
N HIS A 125 -3.08 -11.68 -9.67
CA HIS A 125 -1.85 -11.50 -10.46
C HIS A 125 -1.67 -12.57 -11.53
N GLY A 126 -2.34 -13.72 -11.42
CA GLY A 126 -2.20 -14.84 -12.36
C GLY A 126 -2.54 -14.48 -13.81
N GLN A 127 -3.57 -13.66 -14.04
CA GLN A 127 -3.91 -13.18 -15.39
C GLN A 127 -2.81 -12.30 -16.00
N GLN A 128 -2.15 -11.47 -15.18
CA GLN A 128 -1.00 -10.67 -15.61
C GLN A 128 0.26 -11.51 -15.85
N LEU A 129 0.29 -12.77 -15.42
CA LEU A 129 1.42 -13.68 -15.66
C LEU A 129 1.17 -14.61 -16.86
N GLY A 130 -0.10 -14.83 -17.23
CA GLY A 130 -0.50 -15.70 -18.34
C GLY A 130 -0.49 -15.03 -19.72
N GLY A 131 -0.50 -13.69 -19.79
CA GLY A 131 -0.61 -12.94 -21.06
C GLY A 131 0.59 -12.06 -21.42
N VAL A 132 1.63 -12.00 -20.59
CA VAL A 132 2.73 -11.05 -20.76
C VAL A 132 3.96 -11.77 -21.32
N LYS A 133 4.53 -11.25 -22.41
CA LYS A 133 5.74 -11.81 -23.07
C LYS A 133 6.97 -11.83 -22.14
N GLN A 134 6.98 -11.01 -21.09
CA GLN A 134 8.11 -10.79 -20.20
C GLN A 134 7.63 -10.40 -18.80
N MET A 135 7.99 -11.17 -17.79
CA MET A 135 7.61 -10.92 -16.40
C MET A 135 8.81 -10.42 -15.61
N SER A 136 8.65 -9.39 -14.79
CA SER A 136 9.71 -8.92 -13.88
C SER A 136 9.32 -9.10 -12.42
N CYS A 137 10.31 -9.07 -11.53
CA CYS A 137 10.08 -8.99 -10.10
C CYS A 137 9.89 -7.52 -9.68
N ASN A 138 8.77 -7.23 -9.01
CA ASN A 138 8.46 -5.87 -8.55
C ASN A 138 9.16 -5.51 -7.23
N HIS A 139 9.85 -6.44 -6.57
CA HIS A 139 10.47 -6.18 -5.27
C HIS A 139 11.50 -5.03 -5.36
N PRO A 140 11.50 -4.03 -4.46
CA PRO A 140 12.38 -2.86 -4.56
C PRO A 140 13.86 -3.23 -4.70
N LYS A 141 14.31 -4.26 -3.98
CA LYS A 141 15.70 -4.77 -4.03
C LYS A 141 16.03 -5.64 -5.25
N CYS A 142 15.04 -6.02 -6.06
CA CYS A 142 15.24 -6.79 -7.29
C CYS A 142 15.21 -5.89 -8.54
N ARG A 143 14.57 -4.71 -8.45
CA ARG A 143 14.38 -3.78 -9.59
C ARG A 143 15.69 -3.31 -10.20
N GLY A 144 16.73 -3.07 -9.39
CA GLY A 144 18.06 -2.67 -9.87
C GLY A 144 18.82 -3.74 -10.66
N LYS A 145 18.34 -4.99 -10.69
CA LYS A 145 19.01 -6.12 -11.38
C LYS A 145 18.41 -6.42 -12.75
N ALA A 146 17.44 -5.64 -13.23
CA ALA A 146 16.75 -5.84 -14.52
C ALA A 146 16.33 -7.30 -14.76
N LEU A 147 15.80 -7.97 -13.72
CA LEU A 147 15.43 -9.37 -13.80
C LEU A 147 14.14 -9.53 -14.61
N GLU A 148 14.30 -9.94 -15.86
CA GLU A 148 13.22 -10.27 -16.77
C GLU A 148 13.15 -11.77 -17.02
N PHE A 149 11.98 -12.35 -16.80
CA PHE A 149 11.70 -13.77 -16.88
C PHE A 149 10.81 -14.04 -18.09
N LYS A 150 11.26 -14.91 -19.00
CA LYS A 150 10.48 -15.37 -20.15
C LYS A 150 9.38 -16.38 -19.79
N HIS A 151 9.58 -17.12 -18.70
CA HIS A 151 8.66 -18.18 -18.26
C HIS A 151 8.29 -18.04 -16.80
N LEU A 152 7.04 -18.41 -16.48
CA LEU A 152 6.47 -18.31 -15.14
C LEU A 152 7.25 -19.12 -14.11
N ASN A 153 7.79 -20.28 -14.51
CA ASN A 153 8.59 -21.12 -13.62
C ASN A 153 9.90 -20.44 -13.19
N HIS A 154 10.54 -19.63 -14.06
CA HIS A 154 11.74 -18.89 -13.66
C HIS A 154 11.40 -17.79 -12.66
N PHE A 155 10.26 -17.11 -12.83
CA PHE A 155 9.76 -16.17 -11.85
C PHE A 155 9.45 -16.87 -10.52
N LYS A 156 8.74 -18.01 -10.53
CA LYS A 156 8.43 -18.79 -9.32
C LYS A 156 9.71 -19.22 -8.60
N ASN A 157 10.71 -19.72 -9.34
CA ASN A 157 12.00 -20.11 -8.77
C ASN A 157 12.75 -18.90 -8.17
N HIS A 158 12.74 -17.74 -8.84
CA HIS A 158 13.28 -16.51 -8.28
C HIS A 158 12.59 -16.14 -6.96
N VAL A 159 11.26 -16.20 -6.91
CA VAL A 159 10.50 -15.88 -5.69
C VAL A 159 10.79 -16.90 -4.57
N GLU A 160 10.95 -18.19 -4.88
CA GLU A 160 11.30 -19.19 -3.88
C GLU A 160 12.74 -19.01 -3.36
N THR A 161 13.71 -18.78 -4.26
CA THR A 161 15.14 -18.69 -3.91
C THR A 161 15.54 -17.35 -3.30
N VAL A 162 15.01 -16.24 -3.80
CA VAL A 162 15.37 -14.88 -3.37
C VAL A 162 14.45 -14.38 -2.26
N HIS A 163 13.16 -14.75 -2.31
CA HIS A 163 12.16 -14.27 -1.36
C HIS A 163 11.66 -15.33 -0.36
N GLY A 164 12.08 -16.59 -0.49
CA GLY A 164 11.68 -17.67 0.44
C GLY A 164 10.19 -18.03 0.38
N VAL A 165 9.47 -17.56 -0.63
CA VAL A 165 8.02 -17.79 -0.79
C VAL A 165 7.80 -18.81 -1.90
N LYS A 166 7.34 -20.01 -1.52
CA LYS A 166 7.04 -21.07 -2.48
C LYS A 166 5.64 -20.91 -3.07
N LEU A 167 5.55 -20.34 -4.27
CA LEU A 167 4.29 -20.32 -5.03
C LEU A 167 3.92 -21.74 -5.49
N ARG A 168 2.62 -22.05 -5.58
CA ARG A 168 2.15 -23.37 -6.02
C ARG A 168 2.62 -23.68 -7.46
N ALA A 169 2.82 -24.97 -7.74
CA ALA A 169 3.13 -25.48 -9.07
C ALA A 169 2.04 -25.07 -10.07
#